data_AF-A0A536MRX7-F1
#
_entry.id   AF-A0A536MRX7-F1
#
_cell.length_a   1.000
_cell.length_b   1.000
_cell.length_c   1.000
_cell.angle_alpha   90.00
_cell.angle_beta   90.00
_cell.angle_gamma   90.00
#
_symmetry.space_group_name_H-M   'P 1'
#
loop_
_entity.id
_entity.type
_entity.pdbx_description
1 polymer ?
#
loop_
_entity_poly.entity_id
_entity_poly.type
_entity_poly.pdbx_seq_one_letter_code
_entity_poly.pdbx_strand_id
1 'polypeptide(L)'
;MERGDPPHGGAHVSLHRSTTITPWMAFFQQSNVADKGLSPNQLRFERIDTYTGILALNVVAFFIIVATGATVFVHHVHVDPSDPSAFAKIALALKPLAGQYAEQLFAIGLLNASLMAASVLPLSTTYAITEAFGLERGIDKSFAEAPAFLTIYTTMIVLGALIAMFPGAPLALITNLPNIVNGLMLPLL
;
A
#
# COMPACT_ATOMS: atom_id res chain seq x y z
N MET A 1 13.73 19.39 -39.60
CA MET A 1 12.45 19.84 -39.05
C MET A 1 11.58 18.60 -38.95
N GLU A 2 11.65 17.87 -37.83
CA GLU A 2 10.81 18.03 -36.60
C GLU A 2 9.41 17.45 -36.81
N ARG A 3 8.80 16.55 -36.03
CA ARG A 3 9.01 15.77 -34.78
C ARG A 3 8.11 14.52 -34.98
N GLY A 4 8.41 13.29 -34.57
CA GLY A 4 8.65 12.88 -33.20
C GLY A 4 7.32 12.61 -32.45
N ASP A 5 6.48 11.71 -32.97
CA ASP A 5 5.31 11.19 -32.23
C ASP A 5 5.78 10.13 -31.21
N PRO A 6 5.53 10.29 -29.89
CA PRO A 6 5.87 9.27 -28.92
C PRO A 6 4.72 8.22 -28.79
N PRO A 7 5.04 6.96 -28.45
CA PRO A 7 4.05 5.90 -28.33
C PRO A 7 3.23 6.05 -27.04
N HIS A 8 2.05 6.66 -27.12
CA HIS A 8 1.19 6.98 -25.97
C HIS A 8 0.48 5.78 -25.29
N GLY A 9 0.71 4.53 -25.70
CA GLY A 9 0.05 3.34 -25.12
C GLY A 9 0.85 2.57 -24.05
N GLY A 10 2.19 2.68 -24.06
CA GLY A 10 3.05 1.82 -23.23
C GLY A 10 3.22 2.26 -21.77
N ALA A 11 3.22 3.58 -21.53
CA ALA A 11 3.52 4.14 -20.20
C ALA A 11 2.43 3.81 -19.16
N HIS A 12 1.15 3.82 -19.55
CA HIS A 12 0.04 3.49 -18.65
C HIS A 12 0.03 2.01 -18.23
N VAL A 13 0.41 1.10 -19.13
CA VAL A 13 0.47 -0.34 -18.85
C VAL A 13 1.68 -0.71 -17.97
N SER A 14 2.80 -0.01 -18.16
CA SER A 14 4.01 -0.19 -17.35
C SER A 14 3.83 0.31 -15.91
N LEU A 15 3.07 1.39 -15.71
CA LEU A 15 2.72 1.89 -14.38
C LEU A 15 1.86 0.89 -13.59
N HIS A 16 0.89 0.22 -14.22
CA HIS A 16 0.09 -0.81 -13.54
C HIS A 16 0.97 -1.96 -13.00
N ARG A 17 1.96 -2.42 -13.78
CA ARG A 17 2.88 -3.47 -13.32
C ARG A 17 3.73 -3.02 -12.13
N SER A 18 4.08 -1.73 -12.07
CA SER A 18 4.86 -1.12 -10.98
C SER A 18 4.09 -1.06 -9.66
N THR A 19 2.76 -1.01 -9.70
CA THR A 19 1.92 -1.06 -8.49
C THR A 19 1.70 -2.48 -7.96
N THR A 20 1.86 -3.49 -8.81
CA THR A 20 1.59 -4.90 -8.45
C THR A 20 2.82 -5.60 -7.88
N ILE A 21 4.00 -5.35 -8.45
CA ILE A 21 5.28 -5.88 -7.95
C ILE A 21 6.07 -4.68 -7.45
N THR A 22 5.98 -4.46 -6.14
CA THR A 22 6.67 -3.35 -5.50
C THR A 22 7.94 -3.84 -4.81
N PRO A 23 9.08 -3.15 -4.98
CA PRO A 23 10.34 -3.51 -4.33
C PRO A 23 10.22 -3.71 -2.82
N TRP A 24 9.44 -2.85 -2.15
CA TRP A 24 9.22 -2.93 -0.70
C TRP A 24 8.54 -4.24 -0.28
N MET A 25 7.72 -4.86 -1.14
CA MET A 25 7.07 -6.14 -0.85
C MET A 25 8.10 -7.28 -0.76
N ALA A 26 9.13 -7.26 -1.61
CA ALA A 26 10.23 -8.22 -1.56
C ALA A 26 11.07 -8.04 -0.28
N PHE A 27 11.40 -6.80 0.08
CA PHE A 27 12.08 -6.49 1.34
C PHE A 27 11.24 -6.87 2.56
N PHE A 28 9.93 -6.65 2.52
CA PHE A 28 9.02 -7.01 3.61
C PHE A 28 8.92 -8.53 3.80
N GLN A 29 8.85 -9.30 2.71
CA GLN A 29 8.90 -10.76 2.81
C GLN A 29 10.23 -11.26 3.36
N GLN A 30 11.35 -10.66 2.95
CA GLN A 30 12.68 -10.97 3.49
C GLN A 30 12.78 -10.64 4.99
N SER A 31 12.31 -9.46 5.39
CA SER A 31 12.33 -9.05 6.80
C SER A 31 11.45 -9.96 7.65
N ASN A 32 10.27 -10.37 7.17
CA ASN A 32 9.39 -11.29 7.90
C ASN A 32 10.02 -12.67 8.10
N VAL A 33 10.75 -13.19 7.10
CA VAL A 33 11.49 -14.46 7.23
C VAL A 33 12.63 -14.32 8.23
N ALA A 34 13.35 -13.20 8.21
CA ALA A 34 14.46 -12.91 9.12
C ALA A 34 14.01 -12.69 10.58
N ASP A 35 12.86 -12.05 10.78
CA ASP A 35 12.31 -11.70 12.10
C ASP A 35 11.65 -12.92 12.78
N LYS A 36 10.87 -13.71 12.04
CA LYS A 36 10.26 -14.95 12.55
C LYS A 36 11.27 -16.09 12.80
N GLY A 37 12.54 -15.94 12.38
CA GLY A 37 13.57 -16.96 12.57
C GLY A 37 13.22 -18.32 11.97
N LEU A 38 12.53 -18.33 10.82
CA LEU A 38 11.91 -19.54 10.28
C LEU A 38 12.94 -20.63 9.94
N SER A 39 12.74 -21.83 10.50
CA SER A 39 13.51 -23.01 10.11
C SER A 39 13.09 -23.52 8.71
N PRO A 40 13.96 -24.23 7.96
CA PRO A 40 13.63 -24.73 6.63
C PRO A 40 12.36 -25.61 6.56
N ASN A 41 12.01 -26.27 7.67
CA ASN A 41 10.81 -27.08 7.79
C ASN A 41 9.51 -26.25 7.96
N GLN A 42 9.59 -25.04 8.50
CA GLN A 42 8.44 -24.13 8.67
C GLN A 42 8.11 -23.35 7.39
N LEU A 43 9.07 -23.23 6.46
CA LEU A 43 8.87 -22.57 5.16
C LEU A 43 7.71 -23.16 4.35
N ARG A 44 7.44 -24.46 4.49
CA ARG A 44 6.32 -25.12 3.81
C ARG A 44 4.96 -24.62 4.30
N PHE A 45 4.82 -24.42 5.62
CA PHE A 45 3.59 -23.91 6.21
C PHE A 45 3.41 -22.42 5.91
N GLU A 46 4.48 -21.62 6.00
CA GLU A 46 4.44 -20.19 5.65
C GLU A 46 4.08 -19.98 4.17
N ARG A 47 4.55 -20.87 3.28
CA ARG A 47 4.19 -20.83 1.86
C ARG A 47 2.72 -21.13 1.64
N ILE A 48 2.14 -22.08 2.37
CA ILE A 48 0.69 -22.36 2.30
C ILE A 48 -0.09 -21.14 2.79
N ASP A 49 0.30 -20.56 3.92
CA ASP A 49 -0.34 -19.37 4.49
C ASP A 49 -0.29 -18.18 3.51
N THR A 50 0.87 -17.96 2.89
CA THR A 50 1.05 -16.94 1.85
C THR A 50 0.15 -17.19 0.64
N TYR A 51 0.05 -18.44 0.16
CA TYR A 51 -0.84 -18.75 -0.97
C TYR A 51 -2.31 -18.58 -0.62
N THR A 52 -2.74 -18.99 0.57
CA THR A 52 -4.11 -18.77 1.03
C THR A 52 -4.42 -17.29 1.19
N GLY A 53 -3.47 -16.51 1.70
CA GLY A 53 -3.56 -15.05 1.79
C GLY A 53 -3.71 -14.42 0.40
N ILE A 54 -2.84 -14.76 -0.54
CA ILE A 54 -2.91 -14.25 -1.92
C ILE A 54 -4.26 -14.60 -2.57
N LEU A 55 -4.75 -15.83 -2.40
CA LEU A 55 -6.06 -16.23 -2.93
C LEU A 55 -7.19 -15.38 -2.34
N ALA A 56 -7.20 -15.20 -1.01
CA ALA A 56 -8.19 -14.37 -0.33
C ALA A 56 -8.14 -12.91 -0.82
N LEU A 57 -6.94 -12.33 -0.95
CA LEU A 57 -6.75 -10.98 -1.50
C LEU A 57 -7.29 -10.87 -2.92
N ASN A 58 -7.05 -11.85 -3.80
CA ASN A 58 -7.55 -11.85 -5.17
C ASN A 58 -9.08 -11.92 -5.22
N VAL A 59 -9.69 -12.74 -4.37
CA VAL A 59 -11.15 -12.84 -4.27
C VAL A 59 -11.74 -11.50 -3.84
N VAL A 60 -11.19 -10.88 -2.79
CA VAL A 60 -11.63 -9.55 -2.32
C VAL A 60 -11.43 -8.49 -3.40
N ALA A 61 -10.27 -8.47 -4.07
CA ALA A 61 -9.98 -7.52 -5.14
C ALA A 61 -10.95 -7.67 -6.32
N PHE A 62 -11.30 -8.90 -6.71
CA PHE A 62 -12.32 -9.16 -7.73
C PHE A 62 -13.67 -8.54 -7.34
N PHE A 63 -14.13 -8.74 -6.10
CA PHE A 63 -15.37 -8.13 -5.62
C PHE A 63 -15.31 -6.59 -5.61
N ILE A 64 -14.17 -5.99 -5.24
CA ILE A 64 -14.00 -4.54 -5.28
C ILE A 64 -14.12 -4.01 -6.72
N ILE A 65 -13.49 -4.69 -7.69
CA ILE A 65 -13.55 -4.30 -9.11
C ILE A 65 -14.99 -4.39 -9.62
N VAL A 66 -15.68 -5.50 -9.37
CA VAL A 66 -17.08 -5.69 -9.79
C VAL A 66 -18.00 -4.67 -9.11
N ALA A 67 -17.86 -4.45 -7.80
CA ALA A 67 -18.64 -3.48 -7.05
C ALA A 67 -18.43 -2.06 -7.59
N THR A 68 -17.19 -1.66 -7.82
CA THR A 68 -16.85 -0.33 -8.35
C THR A 68 -17.35 -0.16 -9.79
N GLY A 69 -17.23 -1.19 -10.62
CA GLY A 69 -17.77 -1.20 -11.98
C GLY A 69 -19.31 -1.12 -12.01
N ALA A 70 -19.99 -1.82 -11.11
CA ALA A 70 -21.45 -1.78 -11.03
C ALA A 70 -22.00 -0.48 -10.45
N THR A 71 -21.18 0.31 -9.74
CA THR A 71 -21.62 1.50 -9.01
C THR A 71 -21.05 2.79 -9.60
N VAL A 72 -19.74 3.01 -9.44
CA VAL A 72 -19.05 4.24 -9.86
C VAL A 72 -19.12 4.44 -11.37
N PHE A 73 -18.92 3.37 -12.16
CA PHE A 73 -18.93 3.46 -13.62
C PHE A 73 -20.35 3.64 -14.17
N VAL A 74 -21.34 2.91 -13.64
CA VAL A 74 -22.75 3.01 -14.05
C VAL A 74 -23.37 4.37 -13.68
N HIS A 75 -22.98 4.95 -12.54
CA HIS A 75 -23.47 6.25 -12.10
C HIS A 75 -22.63 7.44 -12.61
N HIS A 76 -21.65 7.21 -13.50
CA HIS A 76 -20.76 8.23 -14.06
C HIS A 76 -20.10 9.14 -13.01
N VAL A 77 -19.80 8.59 -11.83
CA VAL A 77 -19.23 9.36 -10.72
C VAL A 77 -17.78 9.69 -11.06
N HIS A 78 -17.51 10.97 -11.37
CA HIS A 78 -16.15 11.47 -11.51
C HIS A 78 -15.49 11.55 -10.14
N VAL A 79 -14.53 10.67 -9.91
CA VAL A 79 -13.67 10.66 -8.73
C VAL A 79 -12.34 11.28 -9.13
N ASP A 80 -12.08 12.51 -8.68
CA ASP A 80 -10.75 13.09 -8.74
C ASP A 80 -9.97 12.67 -7.48
N PRO A 81 -8.83 11.98 -7.60
CA PRO A 81 -7.99 11.60 -6.45
C PRO A 81 -7.53 12.80 -5.61
N SER A 82 -7.55 14.00 -6.17
CA SER A 82 -7.13 15.25 -5.53
C SER A 82 -8.25 15.89 -4.70
N ASP A 83 -9.49 15.43 -4.86
CA ASP A 83 -10.64 15.94 -4.14
C ASP A 83 -10.76 15.26 -2.76
N PRO A 84 -10.73 16.02 -1.64
CA PRO A 84 -10.93 15.48 -0.30
C PRO A 84 -12.25 14.70 -0.14
N SER A 85 -13.26 15.00 -0.96
CA SER A 85 -14.57 14.34 -0.95
C SER A 85 -14.64 13.08 -1.82
N ALA A 86 -13.55 12.70 -2.50
CA ALA A 86 -13.49 11.53 -3.39
C ALA A 86 -13.97 10.24 -2.71
N PHE A 87 -13.48 9.94 -1.50
CA PHE A 87 -13.88 8.76 -0.75
C PHE A 87 -15.36 8.79 -0.33
N ALA A 88 -15.89 9.97 0.01
CA ALA A 88 -17.31 10.14 0.32
C ALA A 88 -18.19 9.91 -0.93
N LYS A 89 -17.76 10.38 -2.10
CA LYS A 89 -18.43 10.13 -3.38
C LYS A 89 -18.45 8.63 -3.72
N ILE A 90 -17.34 7.92 -3.50
CA ILE A 90 -17.28 6.46 -3.68
C ILE A 90 -18.23 5.74 -2.72
N ALA A 91 -18.23 6.13 -1.44
CA ALA A 91 -19.12 5.54 -0.43
C ALA A 91 -20.60 5.70 -0.78
N LEU A 92 -21.00 6.89 -1.25
CA LEU A 92 -22.35 7.18 -1.72
C LEU A 92 -22.70 6.39 -2.99
N ALA A 93 -21.75 6.24 -3.90
CA ALA A 93 -21.94 5.46 -5.12
C ALA A 93 -22.22 3.97 -4.82
N LEU A 94 -21.73 3.44 -3.70
CA LEU A 94 -21.93 2.03 -3.28
C LEU A 94 -23.32 1.75 -2.70
N LYS A 95 -24.12 2.78 -2.40
CA LYS A 95 -25.48 2.65 -1.84
C LYS A 95 -26.44 1.72 -2.62
N PRO A 96 -26.46 1.67 -3.96
CA PRO A 96 -27.32 0.74 -4.71
C PRO A 96 -26.93 -0.73 -4.51
N LEU A 97 -25.67 -1.01 -4.16
CA LEU A 97 -25.15 -2.37 -4.04
C LEU A 97 -25.31 -2.94 -2.62
N ALA A 98 -24.98 -2.14 -1.61
CA ALA A 98 -24.99 -2.58 -0.20
C ALA A 98 -26.09 -1.91 0.65
N GLY A 99 -26.98 -1.15 0.03
CA GLY A 99 -28.11 -0.50 0.68
C GLY A 99 -27.69 0.58 1.68
N GLN A 100 -28.46 0.73 2.75
CA GLN A 100 -28.24 1.76 3.78
C GLN A 100 -26.94 1.62 4.56
N TYR A 101 -26.30 0.44 4.55
CA TYR A 101 -25.07 0.17 5.28
C TYR A 101 -23.81 0.31 4.41
N ALA A 102 -23.96 0.64 3.12
CA ALA A 102 -22.84 0.75 2.18
C ALA A 102 -21.75 1.72 2.65
N GLU A 103 -22.16 2.91 3.10
CA GLU A 103 -21.23 3.95 3.57
C GLU A 103 -20.48 3.51 4.82
N GLN A 104 -21.17 2.87 5.78
CA GLN A 104 -20.57 2.39 7.02
C GLN A 104 -19.58 1.25 6.76
N LEU A 105 -19.98 0.27 5.93
CA LEU A 105 -19.11 -0.85 5.56
C LEU A 105 -17.88 -0.36 4.79
N PHE A 106 -18.04 0.60 3.88
CA PHE A 106 -16.93 1.21 3.17
C PHE A 106 -16.00 1.98 4.13
N ALA A 107 -16.54 2.79 5.04
CA ALA A 107 -15.76 3.55 6.01
C ALA A 107 -14.97 2.63 6.95
N ILE A 108 -15.59 1.56 7.47
CA ILE A 108 -14.93 0.58 8.34
C ILE A 108 -13.83 -0.16 7.57
N GLY A 109 -14.11 -0.60 6.35
CA GLY A 109 -13.13 -1.28 5.49
C GLY A 109 -11.94 -0.39 5.15
N LEU A 110 -12.22 0.86 4.75
CA LEU A 110 -11.19 1.85 4.45
C LEU A 110 -10.34 2.18 5.68
N LEU A 111 -10.96 2.39 6.85
CA LEU A 111 -10.26 2.63 8.10
C LEU A 111 -9.32 1.48 8.46
N ASN A 112 -9.80 0.24 8.39
CA ASN A 112 -9.00 -0.94 8.69
C ASN A 112 -7.82 -1.08 7.72
N ALA A 113 -8.07 -0.90 6.41
CA ALA A 113 -7.02 -0.95 5.40
C ALA A 113 -5.96 0.14 5.60
N SER A 114 -6.39 1.37 5.90
CA SER A 114 -5.49 2.49 6.20
C SER A 114 -4.65 2.25 7.45
N LEU A 115 -5.23 1.69 8.52
CA LEU A 115 -4.51 1.40 9.76
C LEU A 115 -3.45 0.30 9.55
N MET A 116 -3.81 -0.79 8.85
CA MET A 116 -2.86 -1.83 8.48
C MET A 116 -1.72 -1.28 7.64
N ALA A 117 -2.02 -0.48 6.61
CA ALA A 117 -1.00 0.14 5.76
C ALA A 117 -0.07 1.07 6.56
N ALA A 118 -0.64 1.92 7.40
CA ALA A 118 0.11 2.84 8.26
C ALA A 118 1.03 2.14 9.27
N SER A 119 0.77 0.87 9.59
CA SER A 119 1.58 0.08 10.51
C SER A 119 2.65 -0.74 9.77
N VAL A 120 2.26 -1.42 8.69
CA VAL A 120 3.13 -2.35 7.95
C VAL A 120 4.22 -1.60 7.16
N LEU A 121 3.90 -0.47 6.55
CA LEU A 121 4.85 0.29 5.72
C LEU A 121 6.03 0.86 6.55
N PRO A 122 5.79 1.62 7.64
CA PRO A 122 6.88 2.07 8.50
C PRO A 122 7.65 0.92 9.12
N LEU A 123 6.98 -0.18 9.47
CA LEU A 123 7.63 -1.34 10.05
C LEU A 123 8.66 -1.93 9.07
N SER A 124 8.23 -2.26 7.85
CA SER A 124 9.10 -2.81 6.81
C SER A 124 10.29 -1.90 6.47
N THR A 125 10.05 -0.59 6.42
CA THR A 125 11.07 0.42 6.12
C THR A 125 12.08 0.53 7.24
N THR A 126 11.62 0.54 8.49
CA THR A 126 12.48 0.58 9.67
C THR A 126 13.37 -0.66 9.73
N TYR A 127 12.82 -1.84 9.41
CA TYR A 127 13.61 -3.08 9.29
C TYR A 127 14.71 -2.96 8.24
N ALA A 128 14.38 -2.50 7.03
CA ALA A 128 15.36 -2.36 5.96
C ALA A 128 16.49 -1.37 6.33
N ILE A 129 16.15 -0.23 6.96
CA ILE A 129 17.12 0.77 7.39
C ILE A 129 18.02 0.19 8.49
N THR A 130 17.43 -0.36 9.55
CA THR A 130 18.22 -0.91 10.67
C THR A 130 19.11 -2.08 10.24
N GLU A 131 18.66 -2.92 9.30
CA GLU A 131 19.48 -3.97 8.70
C GLU A 131 20.64 -3.41 7.87
N ALA A 132 20.40 -2.39 7.04
CA ALA A 132 21.44 -1.76 6.23
C ALA A 132 22.56 -1.11 7.08
N PHE A 133 22.21 -0.58 8.26
CA PHE A 133 23.16 0.02 9.20
C PHE A 133 23.70 -0.97 10.26
N GLY A 134 23.27 -2.24 10.24
CA GLY A 134 23.70 -3.25 11.22
C GLY A 134 23.24 -2.97 12.65
N LEU A 135 22.15 -2.22 12.82
CA LEU A 135 21.60 -1.82 14.12
C LEU A 135 20.70 -2.91 14.71
N GLU A 136 20.53 -2.89 16.03
CA GLU A 136 19.62 -3.81 16.72
C GLU A 136 18.17 -3.62 16.26
N ARG A 137 17.53 -4.75 15.88
CA ARG A 137 16.18 -4.81 15.31
C ARG A 137 15.23 -5.63 16.18
N GLY A 138 13.93 -5.32 16.09
CA GLY A 138 12.83 -6.10 16.67
C GLY A 138 11.70 -5.23 17.21
N ILE A 139 10.46 -5.50 16.79
CA ILE A 139 9.26 -4.86 17.38
C ILE A 139 8.99 -5.37 18.80
N ASP A 140 9.44 -6.59 19.11
CA ASP A 140 9.31 -7.23 20.43
C ASP A 140 10.37 -6.75 21.44
N LYS A 141 11.25 -5.83 21.04
CA LYS A 141 12.28 -5.24 21.90
C LYS A 141 11.80 -3.94 22.53
N SER A 142 12.22 -3.69 23.77
CA SER A 142 11.94 -2.44 24.46
C SER A 142 12.76 -1.27 23.87
N PHE A 143 12.34 -0.04 24.18
CA PHE A 143 13.05 1.19 23.77
C PHE A 143 14.51 1.23 24.24
N ALA A 144 14.86 0.47 25.28
CA ALA A 144 16.22 0.31 25.78
C ALA A 144 17.05 -0.71 24.98
N GLU A 145 16.41 -1.65 24.30
CA GLU A 145 17.05 -2.76 23.57
C GLU A 145 17.11 -2.52 22.05
N ALA A 146 16.28 -1.62 21.52
CA ALA A 146 16.32 -1.21 20.11
C ALA A 146 15.88 0.26 19.93
N PRO A 147 16.57 1.23 20.56
CA PRO A 147 16.17 2.64 20.52
C PRO A 147 16.12 3.20 19.10
N ALA A 148 17.07 2.79 18.23
CA ALA A 148 17.11 3.23 16.84
C ALA A 148 15.89 2.75 16.04
N PHE A 149 15.49 1.49 16.22
CA PHE A 149 14.34 0.89 15.54
C PHE A 149 13.05 1.63 15.91
N LEU A 150 12.76 1.73 17.21
CA LEU A 150 11.53 2.37 17.69
C LEU A 150 11.50 3.87 17.36
N THR A 151 12.64 4.56 17.44
CA THR A 151 12.72 5.99 17.07
C THR A 151 12.41 6.21 15.60
N ILE A 152 13.00 5.42 14.69
CA ILE A 152 12.74 5.53 13.25
C ILE A 152 11.27 5.19 12.95
N TYR A 153 10.75 4.11 13.53
CA TYR A 153 9.36 3.68 13.36
C TYR A 153 8.37 4.75 13.83
N THR A 154 8.51 5.27 15.05
CA THR A 154 7.67 6.33 15.59
C THR A 154 7.80 7.62 14.77
N THR A 155 9.01 7.99 14.36
CA THR A 155 9.24 9.19 13.55
C THR A 155 8.54 9.09 12.19
N MET A 156 8.58 7.93 11.52
CA MET A 156 7.86 7.73 10.26
C MET A 156 6.34 7.88 10.43
N ILE A 157 5.77 7.31 11.50
CA ILE A 157 4.33 7.43 11.77
C ILE A 157 3.96 8.90 12.05
N VAL A 158 4.71 9.58 12.91
CA VAL A 158 4.45 10.97 13.28
C VAL A 158 4.59 11.90 12.06
N LEU A 159 5.67 11.76 11.28
CA LEU A 159 5.86 12.54 10.06
C LEU A 159 4.74 12.27 9.03
N GLY A 160 4.38 11.00 8.83
CA GLY A 160 3.28 10.62 7.94
C GLY A 160 1.95 11.25 8.37
N ALA A 161 1.64 11.22 9.67
CA ALA A 161 0.45 11.83 10.22
C ALA A 161 0.44 13.35 10.08
N LEU A 162 1.58 14.01 10.35
CA LEU A 162 1.73 15.46 10.19
C LEU A 162 1.55 15.90 8.74
N ILE A 163 2.13 15.16 7.79
CA ILE A 163 1.96 15.42 6.35
C ILE A 163 0.50 15.21 5.94
N ALA A 164 -0.14 14.14 6.42
CA ALA A 164 -1.54 13.83 6.12
C ALA A 164 -2.52 14.87 6.68
N MET A 165 -2.20 15.50 7.82
CA MET A 165 -3.02 16.55 8.41
C MET A 165 -2.87 17.92 7.73
N PHE A 166 -1.89 18.10 6.84
CA PHE A 166 -1.63 19.40 6.22
C PHE A 166 -2.63 19.70 5.09
N PRO A 167 -3.53 20.69 5.24
CA PRO A 167 -4.51 21.01 4.21
C PRO A 167 -3.80 21.66 3.01
N GLY A 168 -3.82 20.97 1.87
CA GLY A 168 -3.09 21.39 0.65
C GLY A 168 -1.79 20.64 0.38
N ALA A 169 -1.54 19.54 1.11
CA ALA A 169 -0.47 18.60 0.73
C ALA A 169 -0.64 18.19 -0.75
N PRO A 170 0.43 18.20 -1.55
CA PRO A 170 0.35 17.87 -2.96
C PRO A 170 0.12 16.36 -3.12
N LEU A 171 -1.13 15.91 -2.95
CA LEU A 171 -1.54 14.51 -2.96
C LEU A 171 -1.11 13.82 -4.26
N ALA A 172 -1.21 14.52 -5.38
CA ALA A 172 -0.73 14.05 -6.68
C ALA A 172 0.79 13.83 -6.69
N LEU A 173 1.58 14.67 -6.02
CA LEU A 173 3.02 14.48 -5.91
C LEU A 173 3.36 13.31 -4.98
N ILE A 174 2.66 13.21 -3.84
CA ILE A 174 2.85 12.17 -2.82
C ILE A 174 2.51 10.79 -3.40
N THR A 175 1.50 10.69 -4.26
CA THR A 175 1.09 9.42 -4.87
C THR A 175 1.88 9.10 -6.15
N ASN A 176 2.22 10.09 -6.98
CA ASN A 176 2.96 9.84 -8.22
C ASN A 176 4.45 9.57 -7.99
N LEU A 177 5.08 10.20 -7.00
CA LEU A 177 6.52 10.05 -6.78
C LEU A 177 6.92 8.60 -6.44
N PRO A 178 6.26 7.88 -5.51
CA PRO A 178 6.54 6.47 -5.26
C PRO A 178 6.28 5.59 -6.50
N ASN A 179 5.24 5.90 -7.29
CA ASN A 179 4.93 5.15 -8.51
C ASN A 179 6.04 5.28 -9.56
N ILE A 180 6.61 6.48 -9.72
CA ILE A 180 7.75 6.73 -10.61
C ILE A 180 9.01 6.00 -10.11
N VAL A 181 9.29 6.08 -8.81
CA VAL A 181 10.45 5.39 -8.21
C VAL A 181 10.33 3.87 -8.35
N ASN A 182 9.14 3.30 -8.09
CA ASN A 182 8.88 1.88 -8.31
C ASN A 182 9.07 1.47 -9.78
N GLY A 183 8.60 2.31 -10.71
CA GLY A 183 8.83 2.12 -12.15
C GLY A 183 10.30 2.07 -12.55
N LEU A 184 11.13 2.90 -11.91
CA LEU A 184 12.59 2.96 -12.11
C LEU A 184 13.36 1.80 -11.46
N MET A 185 12.82 1.19 -10.40
CA MET A 185 13.48 0.08 -9.69
C MET A 185 13.22 -1.29 -10.32
N LEU A 186 12.20 -1.43 -11.16
CA LEU A 186 11.88 -2.67 -11.89
C LEU A 186 13.04 -3.31 -12.68
N PRO A 187 13.93 -2.58 -13.39
CA PRO A 187 15.06 -3.19 -14.09
C PRO A 187 16.23 -3.59 -13.17
N LEU A 188 16.21 -3.21 -11.89
CA LEU A 188 17.24 -3.52 -10.89
C LEU A 188 16.89 -4.72 -10.00
N LEU A 189 15.64 -5.18 -10.00
CA LEU A 189 15.14 -6.39 -9.33
C LEU A 189 15.17 -7.58 -10.28
#